data_AF-A0A9R1W7G7-F1
#
_entry.id   AF-A0A9R1W7G7-F1
#
_cell.length_a   1.000
_cell.length_b   1.000
_cell.length_c   1.000
_cell.angle_alpha   90.00
_cell.angle_beta   90.00
_cell.angle_gamma   90.00
#
_symmetry.space_group_name_H-M   'P 1'
#
loop_
_entity.id
_entity.type
_entity.pdbx_description
1 polymer ?
#
loop_
_entity_poly.entity_id
_entity_poly.type
_entity_poly.pdbx_seq_one_letter_code
_entity_poly.pdbx_strand_id
1 'polypeptide(L)'
;MASTSCTLVVFIFFSCFLCFYISPFAEAASNVSYDSRSLFVDGERKLLISAAIHYPRSVPAMWPGLVKTAKEGGIDVIETYVFWNGHEPSPGNVSVLFYK
;
A
#
# COMPACT_ATOMS: atom_id res chain seq x y z
N MET A 1 3.88 31.09 44.73
CA MET A 1 3.89 29.62 44.61
C MET A 1 2.75 29.04 43.77
N ALA A 2 1.82 29.84 43.21
CA ALA A 2 0.72 29.32 42.38
C ALA A 2 0.98 29.34 40.85
N SER A 3 1.97 30.09 40.35
CA SER A 3 2.15 30.27 38.91
C SER A 3 2.79 29.05 38.22
N THR A 4 3.68 28.31 38.90
CA THR A 4 4.38 27.15 38.36
C THR A 4 3.46 25.94 38.12
N SER A 5 2.38 25.81 38.89
CA SER A 5 1.39 24.74 38.76
C SER A 5 0.54 24.88 37.49
N CYS A 6 0.04 26.10 37.20
CA CYS A 6 -0.74 26.36 35.99
C CYS A 6 0.07 26.17 34.71
N THR A 7 1.36 26.55 34.70
CA THR A 7 2.20 26.39 33.51
C THR A 7 2.41 24.91 33.17
N LEU A 8 2.63 24.07 34.19
CA LEU A 8 2.85 22.62 34.02
C LEU A 8 1.62 21.93 33.39
N VAL A 9 0.42 22.31 33.83
CA VAL A 9 -0.84 21.74 33.32
C VAL A 9 -1.03 22.09 31.84
N VAL A 10 -0.77 23.34 31.45
CA VAL A 10 -0.85 23.78 30.05
C VAL A 10 0.17 23.05 29.17
N PHE A 11 1.40 22.83 29.66
CA PHE A 11 2.40 22.05 28.95
C PHE A 11 2.00 20.58 28.78
N ILE A 12 1.39 19.96 29.78
CA ILE A 12 0.89 18.58 29.68
C ILE A 12 -0.24 18.48 28.65
N PHE A 13 -1.22 19.39 28.66
CA PHE A 13 -2.30 19.39 27.67
C PHE A 13 -1.79 19.64 26.25
N PHE A 14 -0.86 20.59 26.07
CA PHE A 14 -0.23 20.86 24.78
C PHE A 14 0.61 19.67 24.29
N SER A 15 1.36 19.02 25.18
CA SER A 15 2.13 17.80 24.88
C SER A 15 1.22 16.63 24.49
N CYS A 16 0.12 16.40 25.23
CA CYS A 16 -0.84 15.35 24.90
C CYS A 16 -1.55 15.62 23.56
N PHE A 17 -1.90 16.88 23.28
CA PHE A 17 -2.47 17.29 22.00
C PHE A 17 -1.46 17.03 20.86
N LEU A 18 -0.21 17.48 21.02
CA LEU A 18 0.85 17.25 20.03
C LEU A 18 1.10 15.75 19.78
N CYS A 19 1.13 14.92 20.82
CA CYS A 19 1.27 13.47 20.69
C CYS A 19 0.07 12.81 19.98
N PHE A 20 -1.15 13.30 20.18
CA PHE A 20 -2.36 12.77 19.53
C PHE A 20 -2.40 13.09 18.03
N TYR A 21 -1.82 14.24 17.61
CA TYR A 21 -1.76 14.64 16.20
C TYR A 21 -0.54 14.06 15.45
N ILE A 22 0.57 13.74 16.14
CA ILE A 22 1.78 13.18 15.50
C ILE A 22 1.73 11.65 15.41
N SER A 23 1.04 10.95 16.31
CA SER A 23 1.01 9.48 16.35
C SER A 23 0.40 8.75 15.13
N PRO A 24 -0.60 9.27 14.38
CA PRO A 24 -1.17 8.53 13.26
C PRO A 24 -0.30 8.55 12.00
N PHE A 25 0.77 9.35 11.96
CA PHE A 25 1.64 9.49 10.78
C PHE A 25 2.88 8.60 10.79
N ALA A 26 3.06 7.76 11.81
CA ALA A 26 4.07 6.71 11.80
C ALA A 26 3.53 5.52 10.97
N GLU A 27 3.36 5.74 9.68
CA GLU A 27 2.95 4.71 8.72
C GLU A 27 4.13 3.75 8.55
N ALA A 28 4.16 2.71 9.38
CA ALA A 28 5.14 1.64 9.28
C ALA A 28 4.95 0.94 7.93
N ALA A 29 6.05 0.60 7.26
CA ALA A 29 6.03 -0.23 6.06
C ALA A 29 5.14 -1.46 6.30
N SER A 30 4.29 -1.80 5.33
CA SER A 30 3.36 -2.91 5.49
C SER A 30 4.11 -4.18 5.86
N ASN A 31 3.82 -4.72 7.04
CA ASN A 31 4.54 -5.88 7.55
C ASN A 31 3.88 -7.13 6.98
N VAL A 32 4.48 -7.66 5.91
CA VAL A 32 4.06 -8.92 5.31
C VAL A 32 4.91 -10.05 5.87
N SER A 33 4.27 -10.98 6.58
CA SER A 33 4.91 -12.20 7.09
C SER A 33 3.99 -13.41 6.85
N TYR A 34 4.41 -14.59 7.29
CA TYR A 34 3.64 -15.82 7.09
C TYR A 34 3.92 -16.84 8.19
N ASP A 35 3.01 -17.78 8.36
CA ASP A 35 3.24 -19.00 9.13
C ASP A 35 2.84 -20.23 8.31
N SER A 36 2.79 -21.40 8.95
CA SER A 36 2.41 -22.67 8.31
C SER A 36 1.01 -22.70 7.66
N ARG A 37 0.15 -21.69 7.91
CA ARG A 37 -1.24 -21.67 7.44
C ARG A 37 -1.51 -20.56 6.43
N SER A 38 -0.96 -19.36 6.63
CA SER A 38 -1.30 -18.23 5.76
C SER A 38 -0.32 -17.05 5.88
N LEU A 39 -0.59 -16.03 5.06
CA LEU A 39 0.05 -14.72 5.15
C LEU A 39 -0.55 -13.90 6.30
N PHE A 40 0.26 -12.96 6.78
CA PHE A 40 -0.14 -11.83 7.62
C PHE A 40 0.15 -10.56 6.85
N VAL A 41 -0.80 -9.63 6.84
CA VAL A 41 -0.65 -8.27 6.30
C VAL A 41 -1.01 -7.32 7.44
N ASP A 42 -0.07 -6.48 7.84
CA ASP A 42 -0.22 -5.54 8.95
C ASP A 42 -0.62 -6.22 10.27
N GLY A 43 -0.04 -7.40 10.51
CA GLY A 43 -0.30 -8.22 11.70
C GLY A 43 -1.62 -9.00 11.66
N GLU A 44 -2.47 -8.77 10.67
CA GLU A 44 -3.71 -9.52 10.50
C GLU A 44 -3.53 -10.73 9.60
N ARG A 45 -4.03 -11.89 10.04
CA ARG A 45 -4.04 -13.11 9.24
C ARG A 45 -4.99 -12.95 8.05
N LYS A 46 -4.51 -13.22 6.83
CA LYS A 46 -5.31 -13.15 5.60
C LYS A 46 -5.18 -14.42 4.77
N LEU A 47 -6.30 -14.94 4.27
CA LEU A 47 -6.34 -15.82 3.11
C LEU A 47 -6.55 -14.93 1.89
N LEU A 48 -5.50 -14.73 1.08
CA LEU A 48 -5.58 -13.85 -0.09
C LEU A 48 -6.10 -14.62 -1.30
N ILE A 49 -7.18 -14.13 -1.90
CA ILE A 49 -7.66 -14.59 -3.20
C ILE A 49 -7.10 -13.68 -4.28
N SER A 50 -6.32 -14.24 -5.21
CA SER A 50 -5.63 -13.50 -6.26
C SER A 50 -6.31 -13.63 -7.63
N ALA A 51 -6.21 -12.59 -8.46
CA ALA A 51 -6.55 -12.67 -9.88
C ALA A 51 -5.44 -12.11 -10.77
N ALA A 52 -5.15 -12.81 -11.87
CA ALA A 52 -4.15 -12.38 -12.84
C ALA A 52 -4.70 -11.32 -13.80
N ILE A 53 -4.08 -10.14 -13.82
CA ILE A 53 -4.35 -9.08 -14.82
C ILE A 53 -3.02 -8.62 -15.42
N HIS A 54 -2.71 -9.11 -16.61
CA HIS A 54 -1.51 -8.70 -17.34
C HIS A 54 -1.73 -7.35 -18.04
N TYR A 55 -1.15 -6.28 -17.50
CA TYR A 55 -1.32 -4.91 -18.02
C TYR A 55 -1.04 -4.74 -19.53
N PRO A 56 -0.14 -5.50 -20.20
CA PRO A 56 0.04 -5.40 -21.65
C PRO A 56 -1.08 -6.00 -22.50
N ARG A 57 -1.97 -6.77 -21.89
CA ARG A 57 -3.06 -7.49 -22.59
C ARG A 57 -4.37 -6.69 -22.59
N SER A 58 -4.37 -5.48 -22.07
CA SER A 58 -5.49 -4.54 -22.07
C SER A 58 -4.97 -3.11 -22.08
N VAL A 59 -5.66 -2.19 -22.76
CA VAL A 59 -5.21 -0.78 -22.84
C VAL A 59 -5.37 -0.06 -21.50
N PRO A 60 -4.58 1.00 -21.21
CA PRO A 60 -4.64 1.72 -19.94
C PRO A 60 -6.04 2.20 -19.51
N ALA A 61 -6.87 2.60 -20.49
CA ALA A 61 -8.24 3.02 -20.24
C ALA A 61 -9.14 1.91 -19.65
N MET A 62 -8.79 0.63 -19.84
CA MET A 62 -9.55 -0.51 -19.31
C MET A 62 -9.12 -0.90 -17.89
N TRP A 63 -7.90 -0.59 -17.45
CA TRP A 63 -7.36 -1.10 -16.18
C TRP A 63 -8.21 -0.77 -14.96
N PRO A 64 -8.71 0.47 -14.78
CA PRO A 64 -9.56 0.78 -13.63
C PRO A 64 -10.82 -0.08 -13.59
N GLY A 65 -11.42 -0.36 -14.76
CA GLY A 65 -12.58 -1.23 -14.89
C GLY A 65 -12.26 -2.68 -14.54
N LEU A 66 -11.15 -3.22 -15.06
CA LEU A 66 -10.72 -4.59 -14.77
C LEU A 66 -10.43 -4.82 -13.28
N VAL A 67 -9.69 -3.89 -12.65
CA VAL A 67 -9.39 -3.94 -11.21
C VAL A 67 -10.68 -3.81 -10.40
N LYS A 68 -11.59 -2.91 -10.79
CA LYS A 68 -12.90 -2.77 -10.14
C LYS A 68 -13.72 -4.05 -10.22
N THR A 69 -13.83 -4.67 -11.40
CA THR A 69 -14.56 -5.93 -11.58
C THR A 69 -13.95 -7.06 -10.74
N ALA A 70 -12.61 -7.16 -10.68
CA ALA A 70 -11.96 -8.14 -9.80
C ALA A 70 -12.30 -7.87 -8.33
N LYS A 71 -12.25 -6.61 -7.89
CA LYS A 71 -12.59 -6.24 -6.51
C LYS A 71 -14.04 -6.57 -6.16
N GLU A 72 -14.98 -6.27 -7.06
CA GLU A 72 -16.40 -6.63 -6.92
C GLU A 72 -16.63 -8.14 -6.93
N GLY A 73 -15.75 -8.89 -7.61
CA GLY A 73 -15.71 -10.35 -7.61
C GLY A 73 -15.12 -10.98 -6.34
N GLY A 74 -14.75 -10.19 -5.33
CA GLY A 74 -14.20 -10.68 -4.07
C GLY A 74 -12.70 -10.98 -4.09
N ILE A 75 -11.97 -10.42 -5.06
CA ILE A 75 -10.51 -10.56 -5.14
C ILE A 75 -9.82 -9.59 -4.17
N ASP A 76 -8.82 -10.10 -3.46
CA ASP A 76 -7.98 -9.33 -2.53
C ASP A 76 -6.77 -8.71 -3.23
N VAL A 77 -6.16 -9.44 -4.16
CA VAL A 77 -4.87 -9.09 -4.78
C VAL A 77 -4.91 -9.27 -6.29
N ILE A 78 -4.23 -8.39 -7.02
CA ILE A 78 -3.94 -8.58 -8.44
C ILE A 78 -2.52 -9.09 -8.59
N GLU A 79 -2.34 -10.18 -9.34
CA GLU A 79 -1.02 -10.60 -9.80
C GLU A 79 -0.79 -10.19 -11.25
N THR A 80 0.46 -9.84 -11.59
CA THR A 80 0.86 -9.57 -12.97
C THR A 80 2.31 -9.94 -13.21
N TYR A 81 2.59 -10.52 -14.37
CA TYR A 81 3.95 -10.55 -14.90
C TYR A 81 4.41 -9.16 -15.36
N VAL A 82 5.74 -8.98 -15.37
CA VAL A 82 6.43 -7.90 -16.08
C VAL A 82 7.02 -8.48 -17.36
N PHE A 83 6.66 -7.90 -18.50
CA PHE A 83 7.05 -8.42 -19.82
C PHE A 83 8.35 -7.75 -20.28
N TRP A 84 9.50 -8.29 -19.84
CA TRP A 84 10.83 -7.71 -20.08
C TRP A 84 11.04 -7.32 -21.54
N ASN A 85 10.76 -8.22 -22.48
CA ASN A 85 10.97 -8.00 -23.91
C ASN A 85 10.26 -6.76 -24.48
N GLY A 86 9.12 -6.34 -23.92
CA GLY A 86 8.47 -5.08 -24.29
C GLY A 86 9.09 -3.85 -23.59
N HIS A 87 9.65 -4.04 -22.40
CA HIS A 87 10.35 -3.00 -21.65
C HIS A 87 11.80 -2.79 -22.10
N GLU A 88 12.43 -3.77 -22.74
CA GLU A 88 13.76 -3.66 -23.35
C GLU A 88 13.79 -4.36 -24.72
N PRO A 89 13.33 -3.67 -25.80
CA PRO A 89 13.26 -4.27 -27.13
C PRO A 89 14.64 -4.54 -27.76
N SER A 90 15.68 -3.86 -27.27
CA SER A 90 17.08 -4.06 -27.66
C SER A 90 17.98 -3.78 -26.45
N PRO A 91 19.17 -4.40 -26.32
CA PRO A 91 20.05 -4.20 -25.18
C PRO A 91 20.31 -2.72 -24.87
N GLY A 92 20.05 -2.30 -23.64
CA GLY A 92 20.19 -0.94 -23.13
C GLY A 92 19.05 0.03 -23.49
N ASN A 93 18.07 -0.38 -24.30
CA ASN A 93 16.92 0.45 -24.68
C ASN A 93 15.72 0.16 -23.75
N VAL A 94 15.79 0.67 -22.52
CA VAL A 94 14.76 0.44 -21.50
C VAL A 94 13.67 1.49 -21.56
N SER A 95 12.40 1.07 -21.55
CA SER A 95 11.21 1.91 -21.45
C SER A 95 10.24 1.36 -20.42
N VAL A 96 9.74 2.22 -19.53
CA VAL A 96 8.63 1.88 -18.62
C VAL A 96 7.25 2.01 -19.29
N LEU A 97 7.19 2.70 -20.42
CA LEU A 97 6.00 2.78 -21.25
C LEU A 97 5.96 1.57 -22.17
N PHE A 98 4.91 0.75 -22.02
CA PHE A 98 4.65 -0.39 -22.88
C PHE A 98 3.90 0.00 -24.16
N TYR A 99 3.05 1.04 -24.07
CA TYR A 99 2.30 1.60 -25.19
C TYR A 99 3.05 2.85 -25.66
N LYS A 100 3.61 2.78 -26.87
CA LYS A 100 4.28 3.89 -27.54
C LYS A 100 3.42 4.41 -28.68
#